data_AF-A0A5Q2VYJ3-F1
#
_entry.id   AF-A0A5Q2VYJ3-F1
#
_cell.length_a   1.000
_cell.length_b   1.000
_cell.length_c   1.000
_cell.angle_alpha   90.00
_cell.angle_beta   90.00
_cell.angle_gamma   90.00
#
_symmetry.space_group_name_H-M   'P 1'
#
loop_
_entity.id
_entity.type
_entity.pdbx_description
1 polymer ?
#
loop_
_entity_poly.entity_id
_entity_poly.type
_entity_poly.pdbx_seq_one_letter_code
_entity_poly.pdbx_strand_id
1 'polypeptide(L)'
;MSSSHPTVEPEQAVEPDPTAEPVSAAEPEREVGVGPWPGGPPEWPEDPRYDRDLLAHGDRRNVADRYRYWTMAAIVADLDTRRSPLHVAIENWGRDFNIGSVVRTANAFNVAAVHIIGRRRWNRRGAMVTDRYLHVFHHPDVEHFLAWARDADRVVLGIDILPGSVPLEHRALPRQAVLVFGEEGAGLSREIVEASAELLHITQHGSTRSINAGAAAGIAMWAWMLQHGEDS
;
A
#
# COMPACT_ATOMS: atom_id res chain seq x y z
N MET A 1 62.60 16.70 0.56
CA MET A 1 61.79 15.73 -0.20
C MET A 1 60.42 16.35 -0.37
N SER A 2 60.19 16.98 -1.53
CA SER A 2 58.94 17.65 -1.88
C SER A 2 58.13 16.68 -2.73
N SER A 3 56.92 16.33 -2.32
CA SER A 3 56.04 15.43 -3.05
C SER A 3 54.86 16.21 -3.61
N SER A 4 54.81 16.25 -4.94
CA SER A 4 53.87 16.99 -5.77
C SER A 4 52.49 16.36 -5.73
N HIS A 5 51.44 17.14 -5.46
CA HIS A 5 50.07 16.77 -5.77
C HIS A 5 49.80 16.99 -7.27
N PRO A 6 49.13 16.06 -7.98
CA PRO A 6 48.65 16.32 -9.32
C PRO A 6 47.36 17.15 -9.25
N THR A 7 47.35 18.28 -9.96
CA THR A 7 46.17 19.12 -10.21
C THR A 7 45.27 18.41 -11.21
N VAL A 8 44.01 18.16 -10.84
CA VAL A 8 42.96 17.71 -11.77
C VAL A 8 42.43 18.95 -12.50
N GLU A 9 42.55 18.97 -13.84
CA GLU A 9 41.93 20.01 -14.67
C GLU A 9 40.40 19.87 -14.66
N PRO A 10 39.64 20.99 -14.68
CA PRO A 10 38.19 20.92 -14.70
C PRO A 10 37.69 20.41 -16.05
N GLU A 11 36.76 19.46 -15.98
CA GLU A 11 36.05 18.88 -17.12
C GLU A 11 35.28 19.97 -17.89
N GLN A 12 35.57 20.11 -19.18
CA GLN A 12 34.90 21.09 -20.04
C GLN A 12 33.41 20.74 -20.16
N ALA A 13 32.55 21.68 -19.80
CA ALA A 13 31.11 21.55 -20.00
C ALA A 13 30.83 21.44 -21.51
N VAL A 14 30.30 20.29 -21.93
CA VAL A 14 29.80 20.07 -23.28
C VAL A 14 28.56 20.96 -23.45
N GLU A 15 28.63 21.97 -24.33
CA GLU A 15 27.47 22.79 -24.68
C GLU A 15 26.43 21.92 -25.40
N PRO A 16 25.13 22.05 -25.06
CA PRO A 16 24.08 21.26 -25.70
C PRO A 16 23.92 21.68 -27.17
N ASP A 17 23.83 20.68 -28.04
CA ASP A 17 23.62 20.85 -29.48
C ASP A 17 22.30 21.61 -29.76
N PRO A 18 22.33 22.81 -30.36
CA PRO A 18 21.14 23.61 -30.64
C PRO A 18 20.27 23.04 -31.76
N THR A 19 20.66 21.93 -32.39
CA THR A 19 19.88 21.25 -33.44
C THR A 19 19.15 19.99 -32.98
N ALA A 20 19.22 19.64 -31.69
CA ALA A 20 18.44 18.55 -31.14
C ALA A 20 16.95 18.90 -31.13
N GLU A 21 16.19 18.36 -32.08
CA GLU A 21 14.72 18.44 -32.07
C GLU A 21 14.17 17.89 -30.74
N PRO A 22 13.15 18.52 -30.14
CA PRO A 22 12.53 17.98 -28.94
C PRO A 22 11.88 16.65 -29.31
N VAL A 23 12.47 15.54 -28.85
CA VAL A 23 11.89 14.21 -28.97
C VAL A 23 10.69 14.14 -28.02
N SER A 24 9.58 14.75 -28.41
CA SER A 24 8.27 14.47 -27.83
C SER A 24 7.79 13.16 -28.43
N ALA A 25 8.44 12.06 -28.03
CA ALA A 25 7.81 10.76 -28.14
C ALA A 25 6.71 10.75 -27.08
N ALA A 26 5.48 11.05 -27.49
CA ALA A 26 4.32 10.65 -26.70
C ALA A 26 4.47 9.14 -26.48
N GLU A 27 4.75 8.73 -25.24
CA GLU A 27 4.78 7.33 -24.87
C GLU A 27 3.44 6.72 -25.32
N PRO A 28 3.43 5.57 -26.02
CA PRO A 28 2.17 4.96 -26.40
C PRO A 28 1.37 4.75 -25.12
N GLU A 29 0.19 5.38 -25.04
CA GLU A 29 -0.73 5.17 -23.93
C GLU A 29 -0.90 3.67 -23.77
N ARG A 30 -0.31 3.10 -22.71
CA ARG A 30 -0.50 1.68 -22.39
C ARG A 30 -2.00 1.46 -22.31
N GLU A 31 -2.53 0.68 -23.24
CA GLU A 31 -3.95 0.39 -23.26
C GLU A 31 -4.27 -0.47 -22.02
N VAL A 32 -4.77 0.17 -20.96
CA VAL A 32 -5.13 -0.53 -19.73
C VAL A 32 -6.44 -1.27 -19.96
N GLY A 33 -6.40 -2.58 -19.74
CA GLY A 33 -7.56 -3.45 -19.79
C GLY A 33 -7.71 -4.23 -21.09
N VAL A 34 -8.91 -4.75 -21.29
CA VAL A 34 -9.26 -5.64 -22.40
C VAL A 34 -10.55 -5.18 -23.07
N GLY A 35 -10.68 -5.42 -24.38
CA GLY A 35 -11.91 -5.16 -25.13
C GLY A 35 -13.05 -6.14 -24.77
N PRO A 36 -14.17 -6.10 -25.50
CA PRO A 36 -15.26 -7.05 -25.32
C PRO A 36 -14.80 -8.51 -25.43
N TRP A 37 -15.55 -9.41 -24.78
CA TRP A 37 -15.29 -10.84 -24.84
C TRP A 37 -15.34 -11.34 -26.29
N PRO A 38 -14.34 -12.12 -26.74
CA PRO A 38 -14.26 -12.59 -28.13
C PRO A 38 -15.45 -13.48 -28.48
N GLY A 39 -15.97 -13.36 -29.70
CA GLY A 39 -17.12 -14.15 -30.17
C GLY A 39 -18.50 -13.62 -29.77
N GLY A 40 -18.56 -12.58 -28.92
CA GLY A 40 -19.82 -11.91 -28.56
C GLY A 40 -20.74 -12.76 -27.68
N PRO A 41 -22.03 -12.36 -27.54
CA PRO A 41 -22.98 -12.99 -26.61
C PRO A 41 -23.10 -14.53 -26.68
N PRO A 42 -23.03 -15.19 -27.86
CA PRO A 42 -23.11 -16.65 -27.93
C PRO A 42 -21.93 -17.39 -27.28
N GLU A 43 -20.77 -16.75 -27.15
CA GLU A 43 -19.53 -17.31 -26.59
C GLU A 43 -19.27 -16.84 -25.15
N TRP A 44 -20.20 -16.09 -24.55
CA TRP A 44 -20.06 -15.61 -23.19
C TRP A 44 -20.11 -16.75 -22.17
N PRO A 45 -19.21 -16.80 -21.18
CA PRO A 45 -19.27 -17.79 -20.11
C PRO A 45 -20.61 -17.74 -19.36
N GLU A 46 -21.19 -18.90 -19.04
CA GLU A 46 -22.43 -18.97 -18.24
C GLU A 46 -22.18 -18.76 -16.74
N ASP A 47 -20.92 -18.87 -16.29
CA ASP A 47 -20.52 -18.73 -14.90
C ASP A 47 -20.95 -17.36 -14.31
N PRO A 48 -21.69 -17.34 -13.18
CA PRO A 48 -22.23 -16.12 -12.59
C PRO A 48 -21.15 -15.16 -12.05
N ARG A 49 -19.89 -15.60 -11.95
CA ARG A 49 -18.77 -14.72 -11.61
C ARG A 49 -18.51 -13.68 -12.68
N TYR A 50 -18.90 -13.91 -13.94
CA TYR A 50 -18.66 -12.99 -15.05
C TYR A 50 -19.76 -11.94 -15.13
N ASP A 51 -19.35 -10.68 -15.22
CA ASP A 51 -20.21 -9.51 -15.35
C ASP A 51 -20.58 -9.29 -16.82
N ARG A 52 -21.89 -9.26 -17.12
CA ARG A 52 -22.41 -9.19 -18.49
C ARG A 52 -22.07 -7.86 -19.17
N ASP A 53 -22.00 -6.75 -18.42
CA ASP A 53 -21.65 -5.45 -18.99
C ASP A 53 -20.18 -5.40 -19.36
N LEU A 54 -19.31 -6.00 -18.53
CA LEU A 54 -17.88 -6.10 -18.83
C LEU A 54 -17.59 -7.02 -20.01
N LEU A 55 -18.31 -8.14 -20.13
CA LEU A 55 -18.20 -9.01 -21.30
C LEU A 55 -18.60 -8.28 -22.60
N ALA A 56 -19.62 -7.43 -22.54
CA ALA A 56 -20.15 -6.72 -23.70
C ALA A 56 -19.26 -5.53 -24.14
N HIS A 57 -18.70 -4.79 -23.20
CA HIS A 57 -18.03 -3.51 -23.49
C HIS A 57 -16.52 -3.53 -23.23
N GLY A 58 -16.02 -4.61 -22.64
CA GLY A 58 -14.64 -4.74 -22.19
C GLY A 58 -14.45 -4.32 -20.73
N ASP A 59 -13.26 -4.64 -20.21
CA ASP A 59 -12.89 -4.42 -18.82
C ASP A 59 -11.63 -3.55 -18.73
N ARG A 60 -11.83 -2.27 -18.41
CA ARG A 60 -10.77 -1.26 -18.25
C ARG A 60 -10.28 -1.11 -16.81
N ARG A 61 -10.77 -1.92 -15.86
CA ARG A 61 -10.39 -1.79 -14.43
C ARG A 61 -8.92 -2.15 -14.23
N ASN A 62 -8.30 -1.65 -13.16
CA ASN A 62 -6.93 -2.05 -12.82
C ASN A 62 -6.94 -3.30 -11.93
N VAL A 63 -7.25 -4.45 -12.53
CA VAL A 63 -7.27 -5.77 -11.88
C VAL A 63 -6.31 -6.73 -12.59
N ALA A 64 -5.82 -7.74 -11.87
CA ALA A 64 -5.01 -8.79 -12.47
C ALA A 64 -5.78 -9.52 -13.58
N ASP A 65 -5.08 -10.03 -14.59
CA ASP A 65 -5.70 -10.59 -15.80
C ASP A 65 -6.68 -11.74 -15.51
N ARG A 66 -6.40 -12.54 -14.49
CA ARG A 66 -7.28 -13.63 -14.05
C ARG A 66 -8.68 -13.18 -13.61
N TYR A 67 -8.83 -11.90 -13.23
CA TYR A 67 -10.09 -11.31 -12.75
C TYR A 67 -10.80 -10.48 -13.81
N ARG A 68 -10.28 -10.46 -15.04
CA ARG A 68 -10.94 -9.73 -16.12
C ARG A 68 -12.35 -10.25 -16.30
N TYR A 69 -13.26 -9.30 -16.47
CA TYR A 69 -14.70 -9.53 -16.62
C TYR A 69 -15.39 -10.08 -15.37
N TRP A 70 -14.69 -10.39 -14.28
CA TRP A 70 -15.36 -10.85 -13.07
C TRP A 70 -16.11 -9.71 -12.38
N THR A 71 -17.27 -10.02 -11.82
CA THR A 71 -17.97 -9.12 -10.91
C THR A 71 -17.06 -8.80 -9.72
N MET A 72 -17.21 -7.59 -9.18
CA MET A 72 -16.45 -7.18 -8.00
C MET A 72 -16.66 -8.15 -6.82
N ALA A 73 -17.90 -8.63 -6.64
CA ALA A 73 -18.24 -9.60 -5.59
C ALA A 73 -17.49 -10.93 -5.75
N ALA A 74 -17.35 -11.43 -6.99
CA ALA A 74 -16.59 -12.64 -7.27
C ALA A 74 -15.09 -12.46 -6.98
N ILE A 75 -14.53 -11.28 -7.30
CA ILE A 75 -13.12 -10.96 -6.99
C ILE A 75 -12.91 -10.92 -5.47
N VAL A 76 -13.79 -10.25 -4.72
CA VAL A 76 -13.72 -10.20 -3.26
C VAL A 76 -13.83 -11.60 -2.65
N ALA A 77 -14.79 -12.41 -3.11
CA ALA A 77 -14.97 -13.77 -2.63
C ALA A 77 -13.73 -14.64 -2.86
N ASP A 78 -13.07 -14.56 -4.02
CA ASP A 78 -11.81 -15.26 -4.27
C ASP A 78 -10.67 -14.77 -3.37
N LEU A 79 -10.50 -13.45 -3.25
CA LEU A 79 -9.49 -12.86 -2.38
C LEU A 79 -9.65 -13.30 -0.93
N ASP A 80 -10.90 -13.36 -0.44
CA ASP A 80 -11.26 -13.77 0.93
C ASP A 80 -10.81 -15.20 1.27
N THR A 81 -10.69 -16.10 0.27
CA THR A 81 -10.23 -17.48 0.50
C THR A 81 -8.77 -17.60 0.92
N ARG A 82 -7.99 -16.52 0.76
CA ARG A 82 -6.52 -16.56 0.80
C ARG A 82 -5.94 -15.19 1.19
N ARG A 83 -6.68 -14.42 2.00
CA ARG A 83 -6.14 -13.20 2.60
C ARG A 83 -5.06 -13.56 3.59
N SER A 84 -4.01 -12.76 3.60
CA SER A 84 -3.07 -12.76 4.71
C SER A 84 -3.82 -12.38 6.00
N PRO A 85 -3.51 -13.02 7.15
CA PRO A 85 -4.06 -12.64 8.45
C PRO A 85 -3.62 -11.26 8.95
N LEU A 86 -2.72 -10.58 8.25
CA LEU A 86 -2.27 -9.23 8.59
C LEU A 86 -3.42 -8.22 8.49
N HIS A 87 -3.51 -7.33 9.47
CA HIS A 87 -4.33 -6.12 9.39
C HIS A 87 -3.45 -4.88 9.37
N VAL A 88 -3.97 -3.79 8.84
CA VAL A 88 -3.32 -2.47 8.87
C VAL A 88 -4.27 -1.45 9.45
N ALA A 89 -3.78 -0.56 10.31
CA ALA A 89 -4.56 0.53 10.87
C ALA A 89 -3.87 1.87 10.65
N ILE A 90 -4.65 2.93 10.44
CA ILE A 90 -4.14 4.28 10.21
C ILE A 90 -4.98 5.27 11.00
N GLU A 91 -4.31 6.14 11.75
CA GLU A 91 -4.94 7.26 12.44
C GLU A 91 -5.27 8.40 11.47
N ASN A 92 -6.52 8.86 11.48
CA ASN A 92 -7.06 9.89 10.59
C ASN A 92 -7.61 11.09 11.39
N TRP A 93 -6.72 11.89 11.94
CA TRP A 93 -7.07 13.07 12.75
C TRP A 93 -7.08 14.39 11.97
N GLY A 94 -6.40 14.45 10.82
CA GLY A 94 -6.26 15.66 10.02
C GLY A 94 -5.95 15.39 8.56
N ARG A 95 -4.67 15.21 8.21
CA ARG A 95 -4.20 15.00 6.83
C ARG A 95 -4.27 13.52 6.43
N ASP A 96 -4.97 13.25 5.34
CA ASP A 96 -5.32 11.89 4.89
C ASP A 96 -4.61 11.43 3.60
N PHE A 97 -3.60 12.17 3.14
CA PHE A 97 -2.97 11.96 1.83
C PHE A 97 -2.41 10.55 1.62
N ASN A 98 -1.96 9.90 2.69
CA ASN A 98 -1.37 8.56 2.62
C ASN A 98 -2.39 7.42 2.75
N ILE A 99 -3.61 7.67 3.22
CA ILE A 99 -4.58 6.60 3.48
C ILE A 99 -4.87 5.82 2.18
N GLY A 100 -5.03 6.53 1.05
CA GLY A 100 -5.24 5.89 -0.23
C GLY A 100 -4.07 5.01 -0.68
N SER A 101 -2.82 5.46 -0.53
CA SER A 101 -1.67 4.64 -0.92
C SER A 101 -1.50 3.41 -0.01
N VAL A 102 -1.75 3.55 1.30
CA VAL A 102 -1.74 2.41 2.22
C VAL A 102 -2.82 1.39 1.86
N VAL A 103 -4.05 1.84 1.59
CA VAL A 103 -5.16 0.96 1.17
C VAL A 103 -4.82 0.22 -0.12
N ARG A 104 -4.21 0.90 -1.10
CA ARG A 104 -3.76 0.28 -2.34
C ARG A 104 -2.70 -0.80 -2.10
N THR A 105 -1.71 -0.50 -1.27
CA THR A 105 -0.65 -1.46 -0.94
C THR A 105 -1.19 -2.65 -0.14
N ALA A 106 -2.11 -2.41 0.79
CA ALA A 106 -2.83 -3.44 1.54
C ALA A 106 -3.60 -4.40 0.62
N ASN A 107 -4.28 -3.87 -0.40
CA ASN A 107 -4.93 -4.70 -1.42
C ASN A 107 -3.91 -5.52 -2.24
N ALA A 108 -2.78 -4.91 -2.63
CA ALA A 108 -1.74 -5.59 -3.40
C ALA A 108 -1.12 -6.78 -2.63
N PHE A 109 -0.94 -6.65 -1.33
CA PHE A 109 -0.49 -7.73 -0.45
C PHE A 109 -1.62 -8.66 0.03
N ASN A 110 -2.86 -8.45 -0.43
CA ASN A 110 -4.05 -9.18 -0.02
C ASN A 110 -4.18 -9.33 1.51
N VAL A 111 -3.94 -8.25 2.27
CA VAL A 111 -4.12 -8.26 3.73
C VAL A 111 -5.59 -8.46 4.09
N ALA A 112 -5.87 -8.89 5.32
CA ALA A 112 -7.22 -9.20 5.80
C ALA A 112 -8.12 -7.96 5.75
N ALA A 113 -7.67 -6.84 6.33
CA ALA A 113 -8.42 -5.60 6.34
C ALA A 113 -7.56 -4.37 6.63
N VAL A 114 -8.12 -3.19 6.30
CA VAL A 114 -7.61 -1.88 6.71
C VAL A 114 -8.57 -1.22 7.70
N HIS A 115 -8.02 -0.60 8.74
CA HIS A 115 -8.74 0.06 9.83
C HIS A 115 -8.46 1.56 9.77
N ILE A 116 -9.51 2.36 9.63
CA ILE A 116 -9.43 3.83 9.69
C ILE A 116 -9.88 4.27 11.07
N ILE A 117 -8.98 4.85 11.86
CA ILE A 117 -9.24 5.30 13.23
C ILE A 117 -9.48 6.81 13.20
N GLY A 118 -10.54 7.29 13.87
CA GLY A 118 -10.88 8.71 13.92
C GLY A 118 -11.86 9.12 12.82
N ARG A 119 -11.48 10.09 11.97
CA ARG A 119 -12.39 10.62 10.94
C ARG A 119 -12.79 9.54 9.95
N ARG A 120 -14.10 9.39 9.72
CA ARG A 120 -14.64 8.39 8.78
C ARG A 120 -14.32 8.69 7.31
N ARG A 121 -14.28 9.97 6.94
CA ARG A 121 -13.99 10.40 5.57
C ARG A 121 -12.48 10.55 5.39
N TRP A 122 -12.00 10.07 4.25
CA TRP A 122 -10.61 10.14 3.84
C TRP A 122 -10.49 10.20 2.31
N ASN A 123 -9.35 10.68 1.83
CA ASN A 123 -9.06 10.86 0.41
C ASN A 123 -8.77 9.53 -0.30
N ARG A 124 -9.75 9.06 -1.05
CA ARG A 124 -9.70 7.78 -1.78
C ARG A 124 -8.91 7.83 -3.09
N ARG A 125 -8.44 9.01 -3.53
CA ARG A 125 -7.77 9.16 -4.84
C ARG A 125 -6.55 8.24 -4.96
N GLY A 126 -5.74 8.14 -3.89
CA GLY A 126 -4.56 7.27 -3.87
C GLY A 126 -4.89 5.77 -3.91
N ALA A 127 -6.10 5.37 -3.50
CA ALA A 127 -6.52 3.97 -3.48
C ALA A 127 -6.77 3.41 -4.88
N MET A 128 -7.00 4.26 -5.90
CA MET A 128 -7.30 3.80 -7.26
C MET A 128 -8.42 2.75 -7.31
N VAL A 129 -9.49 2.97 -6.52
CA VAL A 129 -10.67 2.08 -6.39
C VAL A 129 -10.37 0.73 -5.73
N THR A 130 -9.12 0.47 -5.31
CA THR A 130 -8.78 -0.79 -4.64
C THR A 130 -9.52 -0.98 -3.33
N ASP A 131 -9.96 0.11 -2.69
CA ASP A 131 -10.80 0.13 -1.47
C ASP A 131 -12.08 -0.70 -1.59
N ARG A 132 -12.52 -1.01 -2.81
CA ARG A 132 -13.71 -1.85 -3.06
C ARG A 132 -13.44 -3.36 -3.08
N TYR A 133 -12.17 -3.78 -3.14
CA TYR A 133 -11.77 -5.20 -3.21
C TYR A 133 -11.19 -5.74 -1.89
N LEU A 134 -11.13 -4.93 -0.84
CA LEU A 134 -10.71 -5.32 0.51
C LEU A 134 -11.71 -4.84 1.56
N HIS A 135 -11.60 -5.42 2.75
CA HIS A 135 -12.38 -5.00 3.91
C HIS A 135 -11.80 -3.74 4.52
N VAL A 136 -12.60 -2.68 4.64
CA VAL A 136 -12.21 -1.42 5.28
C VAL A 136 -13.15 -1.15 6.45
N PHE A 137 -12.60 -1.16 7.66
CA PHE A 137 -13.32 -0.89 8.89
C PHE A 137 -13.08 0.55 9.36
N HIS A 138 -14.09 1.16 9.96
CA HIS A 138 -14.00 2.47 10.59
C HIS A 138 -14.16 2.31 12.11
N HIS A 139 -13.28 2.98 12.85
CA HIS A 139 -13.32 3.09 14.30
C HIS A 139 -13.41 4.57 14.66
N PRO A 140 -14.38 4.99 15.50
CA PRO A 140 -14.54 6.41 15.84
C PRO A 140 -13.35 6.97 16.62
N ASP A 141 -12.64 6.13 17.38
CA ASP A 141 -11.47 6.48 18.18
C ASP A 141 -10.55 5.26 18.42
N VAL A 142 -9.43 5.50 19.11
CA VAL A 142 -8.44 4.48 19.46
C VAL A 142 -9.01 3.42 20.39
N GLU A 143 -9.89 3.79 21.34
CA GLU A 143 -10.48 2.86 22.30
C GLU A 143 -11.30 1.77 21.59
N HIS A 144 -12.14 2.16 20.63
CA HIS A 144 -12.93 1.22 19.82
C HIS A 144 -12.05 0.31 18.96
N PHE A 145 -10.98 0.87 18.38
CA PHE A 145 -10.01 0.07 17.62
C PHE A 145 -9.31 -0.96 18.51
N LEU A 146 -8.86 -0.57 19.71
CA LEU A 146 -8.19 -1.48 20.64
C LEU A 146 -9.14 -2.54 21.21
N ALA A 147 -10.41 -2.19 21.42
CA ALA A 147 -11.44 -3.18 21.78
C ALA A 147 -11.58 -4.24 20.67
N TRP A 148 -11.71 -3.81 19.41
CA TRP A 148 -11.72 -4.73 18.28
C TRP A 148 -10.45 -5.59 18.20
N ALA A 149 -9.27 -4.99 18.38
CA ALA A 149 -8.00 -5.73 18.28
C ALA A 149 -7.88 -6.83 19.36
N ARG A 150 -8.35 -6.56 20.57
CA ARG A 150 -8.44 -7.56 21.65
C ARG A 150 -9.43 -8.67 21.32
N ASP A 151 -10.64 -8.31 20.88
CA ASP A 151 -11.69 -9.28 20.56
C ASP A 151 -11.31 -10.18 19.36
N ALA A 152 -10.54 -9.63 18.42
CA ALA A 152 -10.03 -10.34 17.25
C ALA A 152 -8.71 -11.08 17.50
N ASP A 153 -8.16 -11.06 18.72
CA ASP A 153 -6.85 -11.62 19.08
C ASP A 153 -5.74 -11.15 18.12
N ARG A 154 -5.55 -9.83 18.05
CA ARG A 154 -4.56 -9.16 17.19
C ARG A 154 -3.50 -8.45 18.03
N VAL A 155 -2.24 -8.73 17.72
CA VAL A 155 -1.09 -8.04 18.31
C VAL A 155 -0.92 -6.68 17.64
N VAL A 156 -1.04 -5.61 18.42
CA VAL A 156 -0.87 -4.24 17.95
C VAL A 156 0.62 -3.89 17.87
N LEU A 157 1.09 -3.53 16.68
CA LEU A 157 2.46 -3.07 16.45
C LEU A 157 2.44 -1.63 15.93
N GLY A 158 3.02 -0.69 16.66
CA GLY A 158 3.13 0.70 16.23
C GLY A 158 4.33 0.90 15.32
N ILE A 159 4.14 1.53 14.16
CA ILE A 159 5.22 1.85 13.22
C ILE A 159 5.53 3.35 13.24
N ASP A 160 6.56 3.75 14.00
CA ASP A 160 6.98 5.14 14.12
C ASP A 160 8.39 5.25 14.75
N ILE A 161 9.08 6.37 14.51
CA ILE A 161 10.40 6.67 15.08
C ILE A 161 10.18 7.39 16.41
N LEU A 162 9.93 6.61 17.45
CA LEU A 162 9.72 7.09 18.82
C LEU A 162 10.78 6.58 19.79
N PRO A 163 11.02 7.26 20.93
CA PRO A 163 11.88 6.74 21.99
C PRO A 163 11.45 5.33 22.41
N GLY A 164 12.40 4.39 22.45
CA GLY A 164 12.14 2.99 22.79
C GLY A 164 11.68 2.11 21.61
N SER A 165 11.46 2.68 20.42
CA SER A 165 11.24 1.87 19.22
C SER A 165 12.49 1.10 18.82
N VAL A 166 12.30 -0.07 18.22
CA VAL A 166 13.39 -0.93 17.74
C VAL A 166 13.36 -1.09 16.21
N PRO A 167 14.51 -1.36 15.57
CA PRO A 167 14.56 -1.55 14.12
C PRO A 167 13.68 -2.71 13.66
N LEU A 168 12.96 -2.55 12.56
CA LEU A 168 12.01 -3.51 11.98
C LEU A 168 12.70 -4.69 11.27
N GLU A 169 13.86 -4.46 10.65
CA GLU A 169 14.49 -5.31 9.64
C GLU A 169 14.75 -6.76 10.08
N HIS A 170 14.85 -6.98 11.39
CA HIS A 170 15.19 -8.26 11.99
C HIS A 170 14.22 -8.69 13.10
N ARG A 171 13.04 -8.08 13.16
CA ARG A 171 12.04 -8.43 14.18
C ARG A 171 11.18 -9.57 13.71
N ALA A 172 10.99 -10.56 14.58
CA ALA A 172 9.97 -11.57 14.40
C ALA A 172 8.60 -10.90 14.57
N LEU A 173 7.84 -10.80 13.49
CA LEU A 173 6.52 -10.20 13.48
C LEU A 173 5.47 -11.26 13.79
N PRO A 174 4.51 -11.03 14.70
CA PRO A 174 3.43 -11.99 14.95
C PRO A 174 2.59 -12.22 13.69
N ARG A 175 2.13 -13.46 13.49
CA ARG A 175 1.26 -13.80 12.35
C ARG A 175 -0.10 -13.11 12.44
N GLN A 176 -0.66 -12.98 13.65
CA GLN A 176 -1.93 -12.28 13.89
C GLN A 176 -1.67 -10.84 14.32
N ALA A 177 -1.05 -10.04 13.46
CA ALA A 177 -0.67 -8.65 13.77
C ALA A 177 -1.61 -7.62 13.14
N VAL A 178 -1.69 -6.46 13.78
CA VAL A 178 -2.16 -5.22 13.16
C VAL A 178 -1.05 -4.17 13.21
N LEU A 179 -0.60 -3.72 12.03
CA LEU A 179 0.40 -2.67 11.90
C LEU A 179 -0.30 -1.31 11.95
N VAL A 180 0.05 -0.47 12.93
CA VAL A 180 -0.59 0.84 13.13
C VAL A 180 0.33 1.97 12.70
N PHE A 181 -0.20 2.88 11.89
CA PHE A 181 0.47 4.07 11.41
C PHE A 181 -0.23 5.31 11.94
N GLY A 182 0.57 6.27 12.40
CA GLY A 182 0.09 7.53 12.93
C GLY A 182 -0.32 8.53 11.85
N GLU A 183 -0.73 9.72 12.30
CA GLU A 183 -1.03 10.83 11.40
C GLU A 183 0.27 11.45 10.83
N GLU A 184 0.23 11.84 9.55
CA GLU A 184 1.31 12.57 8.90
C GLU A 184 1.75 13.82 9.68
N GLY A 185 2.95 13.73 10.26
CA GLY A 185 3.63 14.80 10.98
C GLY A 185 3.46 14.77 12.49
N ALA A 186 2.36 14.22 13.01
CA ALA A 186 2.15 14.03 14.45
C ALA A 186 2.69 12.68 14.95
N GLY A 187 2.72 11.67 14.07
CA GLY A 187 3.07 10.31 14.44
C GLY A 187 1.92 9.60 15.14
N LEU A 188 2.24 8.54 15.87
CA LEU A 188 1.28 7.76 16.66
C LEU A 188 0.76 8.54 17.87
N SER A 189 -0.53 8.42 18.14
CA SER A 189 -1.11 8.87 19.40
C SER A 189 -0.54 8.12 20.60
N ARG A 190 -0.58 8.76 21.76
CA ARG A 190 -0.06 8.19 23.01
C ARG A 190 -0.78 6.89 23.37
N GLU A 191 -2.08 6.83 23.11
CA GLU A 191 -2.94 5.69 23.36
C GLU A 191 -2.53 4.47 22.54
N ILE A 192 -2.17 4.67 21.26
CA ILE A 192 -1.61 3.59 20.43
C ILE A 192 -0.22 3.20 20.90
N VAL A 193 0.62 4.17 21.28
CA VAL A 193 1.96 3.90 21.80
C VAL A 193 1.91 3.02 23.05
N GLU A 194 1.03 3.34 24.00
CA GLU A 194 0.87 2.60 25.25
C GLU A 194 0.24 1.21 25.05
N ALA A 195 -0.61 1.05 24.03
CA ALA A 195 -1.27 -0.22 23.73
C ALA A 195 -0.47 -1.13 22.79
N SER A 196 0.56 -0.60 22.12
CA SER A 196 1.40 -1.37 21.20
C SER A 196 2.25 -2.38 21.98
N ALA A 197 2.22 -3.64 21.55
CA ALA A 197 3.08 -4.67 22.10
C ALA A 197 4.57 -4.36 21.83
N GLU A 198 4.83 -3.72 20.69
CA GLU A 198 6.14 -3.20 20.35
C GLU A 198 6.02 -1.98 19.42
N LEU A 199 6.94 -1.03 19.57
CA LEU A 199 7.14 0.08 18.64
C LEU A 199 8.30 -0.27 17.71
N LEU A 200 8.06 -0.20 16.41
CA LEU A 200 9.01 -0.56 15.37
C LEU A 200 9.30 0.64 14.48
N HIS A 201 10.53 0.76 14.01
CA HIS A 201 10.90 1.75 13.01
C HIS A 201 11.70 1.14 11.87
N ILE A 202 11.65 1.80 10.71
CA ILE A 202 12.52 1.49 9.59
C ILE A 202 13.79 2.32 9.76
N THR A 203 14.95 1.68 9.71
CA THR A 203 16.24 2.35 9.91
C THR A 203 16.48 3.36 8.79
N GLN A 204 16.84 4.59 9.16
CA GLN A 204 17.10 5.67 8.22
C GLN A 204 18.53 6.19 8.38
N HIS A 205 19.20 6.43 7.26
CA HIS A 205 20.58 6.95 7.23
C HIS A 205 20.70 8.35 6.59
N GLY A 206 19.57 8.93 6.18
CA GLY A 206 19.51 10.24 5.53
C GLY A 206 19.30 11.40 6.52
N SER A 207 19.13 12.61 5.97
CA SER A 207 18.91 13.85 6.73
C SER A 207 17.45 14.13 7.09
N THR A 208 16.50 13.35 6.56
CA THR A 208 15.07 13.49 6.89
C THR A 208 14.77 12.96 8.28
N ARG A 209 13.74 13.53 8.92
CA ARG A 209 13.24 13.02 10.21
C ARG A 209 12.47 11.71 10.04
N SER A 210 11.79 11.53 8.91
CA SER A 210 11.00 10.35 8.60
C SER A 210 10.83 10.17 7.09
N ILE A 211 10.50 8.94 6.68
CA ILE A 211 9.95 8.62 5.37
C ILE A 211 8.44 8.88 5.34
N ASN A 212 7.88 8.95 4.13
CA ASN A 212 6.44 9.05 3.91
C ASN A 212 5.69 7.86 4.56
N ALA A 213 4.57 8.12 5.24
CA ALA A 213 3.82 7.06 5.94
C ALA A 213 3.30 5.95 5.01
N GLY A 214 2.92 6.27 3.77
CA GLY A 214 2.54 5.28 2.76
C GLY A 214 3.70 4.37 2.36
N ALA A 215 4.91 4.94 2.22
CA ALA A 215 6.12 4.18 1.96
C ALA A 215 6.50 3.29 3.16
N ALA A 216 6.43 3.83 4.38
CA ALA A 216 6.64 3.08 5.61
C ALA A 216 5.69 1.88 5.71
N ALA A 217 4.41 2.09 5.39
CA ALA A 217 3.42 1.02 5.38
C ALA A 217 3.73 -0.06 4.36
N GLY A 218 4.19 0.30 3.17
CA GLY A 218 4.63 -0.67 2.17
C GLY A 218 5.82 -1.51 2.63
N ILE A 219 6.84 -0.88 3.22
CA ILE A 219 8.02 -1.58 3.76
C ILE A 219 7.61 -2.51 4.91
N ALA A 220 6.75 -2.05 5.83
CA ALA A 220 6.33 -2.84 6.97
C ALA A 220 5.42 -4.02 6.60
N MET A 221 4.49 -3.83 5.66
CA MET A 221 3.71 -4.93 5.10
C MET A 221 4.62 -5.94 4.39
N TRP A 222 5.57 -5.48 3.57
CA TRP A 222 6.51 -6.37 2.90
C TRP A 222 7.38 -7.16 3.88
N ALA A 223 7.89 -6.51 4.94
CA ALA A 223 8.66 -7.18 5.99
C ALA A 223 7.85 -8.27 6.70
N TRP A 224 6.55 -8.06 6.90
CA TRP A 224 5.64 -9.10 7.39
C TRP A 224 5.46 -10.23 6.37
N MET A 225 5.28 -9.88 5.09
CA MET A 225 5.11 -10.87 4.01
C MET A 225 6.34 -11.76 3.81
N LEU A 226 7.56 -11.27 4.06
CA LEU A 226 8.75 -12.11 4.04
C LEU A 226 8.72 -13.25 5.08
N GLN A 227 7.98 -13.09 6.16
CA GLN A 227 7.92 -14.05 7.26
C GLN A 227 6.71 -14.99 7.16
N HIS A 228 5.61 -14.51 6.57
CA HIS A 228 4.30 -15.18 6.63
C HIS A 228 3.55 -15.22 5.29
N GLY A 229 4.07 -14.57 4.26
CA GLY A 229 3.51 -14.64 2.92
C GLY A 229 3.66 -16.07 2.40
N GLU A 230 2.57 -16.63 1.90
CA GLU A 230 2.61 -17.92 1.22
C GLU A 230 3.08 -17.68 -0.22
N ASP A 231 3.97 -18.54 -0.72
CA ASP A 231 4.32 -18.57 -2.13
C ASP A 231 3.03 -18.84 -2.94
N SER A 232 2.58 -17.84 -3.69
CA SER A 232 1.39 -17.90 -4.53
C SER A 232 1.71 -18.34 -5.96
#